data_AF-A0A9P8RRW0-F1
#
_entry.id   AF-A0A9P8RRW0-F1
#
_cell.length_a   1.000
_cell.length_b   1.000
_cell.length_c   1.000
_cell.angle_alpha   90.00
_cell.angle_beta   90.00
_cell.angle_gamma   90.00
#
_symmetry.space_group_name_H-M   'P 1'
#
loop_
_entity.id
_entity.type
_entity.pdbx_description
1 polymer ?
#
loop_
_entity_poly.entity_id
_entity_poly.type
_entity_poly.pdbx_seq_one_letter_code
_entity_poly.pdbx_strand_id
1 'polypeptide(L)'
;MYVAGTLFFAFDLTSQHWLFSAVLVSVYFPLTFVTSLKSAFLIVVPRNESGWDVRVSQPVTAVLIAIYPYLAVLACVMIIRLWNRSTGLKWDPVSIADQVALFHGSNVLNDFNGLELESSSAIQKALSEHKYRLGYWEKGTEKVCTIVTEDGDPPVTTDVPDDYHPYRVTFLQLTLPAMIFWALPLFFDIIGCIYGLAPKRIQRGIILDNTVEVIGYRIHMSQGVATLLFRGLPTFLSQLYSGFLWYGADIFFRVSQPFDGMYMYKEAKPASENILLEYQNNLPVIVSIKAAMNSHWRVAHLSAISLLGNLLPVLVGAVFTVDPGTENITVRTSIEVFYAVFAFLCLYLISLPIAWPPHRRQLPRLIITIADTITLCHASELMVDPAFDLQRKEDTRKHMEYKLFLEEHKYFVWKVSWHGTDGKRRLGFSISRELEGGEVQSVEWIDPKQVNQTQKGAVGCRSRQLKRKE
;
A
#
# COMPACT_ATOMS: atom_id res chain seq x y z
N MET A 1 5.27 9.72 -15.52
CA MET A 1 5.41 8.25 -15.66
C MET A 1 5.41 7.52 -14.31
N TYR A 2 5.89 8.13 -13.22
CA TYR A 2 5.95 7.50 -11.89
C TYR A 2 4.68 7.64 -11.02
N VAL A 3 3.87 8.69 -11.21
CA VAL A 3 2.57 8.88 -10.51
C VAL A 3 1.53 7.84 -10.95
N ALA A 4 1.71 7.26 -12.14
CA ALA A 4 0.92 6.14 -12.61
C ALA A 4 1.21 4.86 -11.81
N GLY A 5 2.39 4.69 -11.23
CA GLY A 5 2.77 3.45 -10.53
C GLY A 5 1.81 3.05 -9.41
N THR A 6 1.38 3.98 -8.57
CA THR A 6 0.46 3.67 -7.45
C THR A 6 -0.99 3.44 -7.91
N LEU A 7 -1.39 4.05 -9.03
CA LEU A 7 -2.69 3.83 -9.68
C LEU A 7 -2.71 2.53 -10.50
N PHE A 8 -1.55 2.08 -11.01
CA PHE A 8 -1.40 0.98 -11.96
C PHE A 8 -0.67 -0.27 -11.42
N PHE A 9 -0.07 -0.28 -10.24
CA PHE A 9 0.43 -1.53 -9.65
C PHE A 9 -0.71 -2.53 -9.36
N ALA A 10 -1.94 -2.02 -9.12
CA ALA A 10 -3.16 -2.82 -9.09
C ALA A 10 -3.69 -3.21 -10.49
N PHE A 11 -3.09 -2.68 -11.56
CA PHE A 11 -3.48 -2.88 -12.95
C PHE A 11 -2.26 -3.25 -13.79
N ASP A 12 -1.48 -4.23 -13.33
CA ASP A 12 -0.58 -4.96 -14.22
C ASP A 12 -1.43 -5.77 -15.22
N LEU A 13 -1.96 -5.04 -16.21
CA LEU A 13 -2.63 -5.56 -17.41
C LEU A 13 -1.65 -6.28 -18.33
N THR A 14 -0.34 -6.18 -18.04
CA THR A 14 0.74 -6.90 -18.72
C THR A 14 0.91 -8.33 -18.21
N SER A 15 0.33 -8.69 -17.06
CA SER A 15 0.31 -10.08 -16.61
C SER A 15 -0.52 -10.96 -17.56
N GLN A 16 0.00 -12.15 -17.92
CA GLN A 16 -0.71 -13.11 -18.80
C GLN A 16 -2.02 -13.65 -18.19
N HIS A 17 -2.37 -13.25 -16.98
CA HIS A 17 -3.55 -13.69 -16.25
C HIS A 17 -4.69 -12.67 -16.36
N TRP A 18 -5.30 -12.60 -17.55
CA TRP A 18 -6.40 -11.69 -17.87
C TRP A 18 -7.55 -11.71 -16.85
N LEU A 19 -7.82 -12.86 -16.22
CA LEU A 19 -8.89 -13.00 -15.23
C LEU A 19 -8.56 -12.25 -13.93
N PHE A 20 -7.30 -12.26 -13.49
CA PHE A 20 -6.87 -11.53 -12.30
C PHE A 20 -6.91 -10.02 -12.54
N SER A 21 -6.36 -9.56 -13.67
CA SER A 21 -6.44 -8.15 -14.05
C SER A 21 -7.89 -7.71 -14.25
N ALA A 22 -8.72 -8.52 -14.90
CA ALA A 22 -10.14 -8.24 -15.05
C ALA A 22 -10.82 -8.11 -13.69
N VAL A 23 -10.61 -9.03 -12.74
CA VAL A 23 -11.16 -8.96 -11.38
C VAL A 23 -10.68 -7.71 -10.64
N LEU A 24 -9.40 -7.36 -10.69
CA LEU A 24 -8.89 -6.16 -10.04
C LEU A 24 -9.53 -4.87 -10.58
N VAL A 25 -9.61 -4.75 -11.92
CA VAL A 25 -10.28 -3.62 -12.59
C VAL A 25 -11.75 -3.55 -12.19
N SER A 26 -12.42 -4.69 -12.27
CA SER A 26 -13.87 -4.81 -12.09
C SER A 26 -14.33 -4.81 -10.63
N VAL A 27 -13.41 -4.96 -9.68
CA VAL A 27 -13.68 -4.74 -8.27
C VAL A 27 -13.39 -3.28 -7.92
N TYR A 28 -12.20 -2.76 -8.28
CA TYR A 28 -11.79 -1.42 -7.87
C TYR A 28 -12.67 -0.32 -8.50
N PHE A 29 -12.94 -0.40 -9.81
CA PHE A 29 -13.67 0.66 -10.50
C PHE A 29 -15.16 0.68 -10.11
N PRO A 30 -15.95 -0.41 -10.23
CA PRO A 30 -17.35 -0.40 -9.80
C PRO A 30 -17.54 -0.13 -8.30
N LEU A 31 -16.70 -0.66 -7.41
CA LEU A 31 -16.87 -0.43 -5.96
C LEU A 31 -16.69 1.04 -5.58
N THR A 32 -15.79 1.78 -6.24
CA THR A 32 -15.64 3.23 -5.98
C THR A 32 -16.89 4.03 -6.40
N PHE A 33 -17.60 3.60 -7.44
CA PHE A 33 -18.85 4.21 -7.86
C PHE A 33 -20.07 3.78 -7.04
N VAL A 34 -20.08 2.57 -6.47
CA VAL A 34 -21.25 2.05 -5.73
C VAL A 34 -21.65 2.96 -4.57
N THR A 35 -20.71 3.47 -3.77
CA THR A 35 -21.03 4.38 -2.66
C THR A 35 -21.63 5.70 -3.13
N SER A 36 -21.09 6.25 -4.22
CA SER A 36 -21.60 7.46 -4.88
C SER A 36 -23.00 7.27 -5.48
N LEU A 37 -23.24 6.14 -6.15
CA LEU A 37 -24.55 5.79 -6.69
C LEU A 37 -25.57 5.56 -5.56
N LYS A 38 -25.18 4.89 -4.47
CA LYS A 38 -26.02 4.70 -3.29
C LYS A 38 -26.44 6.03 -2.66
N SER A 39 -25.55 7.01 -2.59
CA SER A 39 -25.91 8.33 -2.02
C SER A 39 -26.93 9.08 -2.88
N ALA A 40 -27.00 8.79 -4.18
CA ALA A 40 -27.99 9.32 -5.12
C ALA A 40 -29.21 8.41 -5.38
N PHE A 41 -29.30 7.25 -4.71
CA PHE A 41 -30.34 6.24 -4.96
C PHE A 41 -31.70 6.65 -4.38
N LEU A 42 -31.70 7.09 -3.11
CA LEU A 42 -32.92 7.50 -2.40
C LEU A 42 -33.14 9.01 -2.49
N ILE A 43 -34.31 9.37 -2.99
CA ILE A 43 -34.79 10.74 -3.11
C ILE A 43 -35.95 10.91 -2.13
N VAL A 44 -35.76 11.75 -1.12
CA VAL A 44 -36.83 12.08 -0.17
C VAL A 44 -37.62 13.26 -0.74
N VAL A 45 -38.93 13.09 -0.87
CA VAL A 45 -39.85 14.13 -1.35
C VAL A 45 -40.86 14.41 -0.23
N PRO A 46 -40.99 15.65 0.25
CA PRO A 46 -42.02 15.97 1.25
C PRO A 46 -43.42 15.74 0.65
N ARG A 47 -44.28 15.05 1.39
CA ARG A 47 -45.68 14.78 1.05
C ARG A 47 -46.58 15.54 2.03
N ASN A 48 -47.05 16.71 1.62
CA ASN A 48 -47.92 17.60 2.43
C ASN A 48 -47.31 17.94 3.81
N GLU A 49 -48.10 18.53 4.71
CA GLU A 49 -47.64 19.07 6.01
C GLU A 49 -47.15 18.04 7.05
N SER A 50 -47.29 16.72 6.81
CA SER A 50 -46.92 15.70 7.82
C SER A 50 -46.31 14.39 7.30
N GLY A 51 -46.06 14.25 5.98
CA GLY A 51 -45.55 13.01 5.39
C GLY A 51 -44.29 13.19 4.56
N TRP A 52 -43.56 12.09 4.34
CA TRP A 52 -42.41 12.02 3.43
C TRP A 52 -42.60 10.83 2.50
N ASP A 53 -42.56 11.05 1.19
CA ASP A 53 -42.49 9.98 0.20
C ASP A 53 -41.03 9.73 -0.18
N VAL A 54 -40.59 8.47 -0.09
CA VAL A 54 -39.26 8.06 -0.56
C VAL A 54 -39.39 7.55 -2.00
N ARG A 55 -38.84 8.30 -2.94
CA ARG A 55 -38.75 7.93 -4.35
C ARG A 55 -37.38 7.35 -4.66
N VAL A 56 -37.36 6.43 -5.61
CA VAL A 56 -36.14 5.77 -6.06
C VAL A 56 -35.74 6.34 -7.43
N SER A 57 -34.47 6.73 -7.57
CA SER A 57 -33.95 7.20 -8.85
C SER A 57 -33.85 6.05 -9.87
N GLN A 58 -34.71 6.07 -10.89
CA GLN A 58 -34.72 5.06 -11.96
C GLN A 58 -33.35 4.84 -12.65
N PRO A 59 -32.63 5.89 -13.12
CA PRO A 59 -31.35 5.68 -13.80
C PRO A 59 -30.29 5.08 -12.87
N VAL A 60 -30.23 5.54 -11.61
CA VAL A 60 -29.28 4.99 -10.61
C VAL A 60 -29.60 3.54 -10.30
N THR A 61 -30.90 3.20 -10.20
CA THR A 61 -31.36 1.83 -9.95
C THR A 61 -30.95 0.89 -11.07
N ALA A 62 -31.13 1.30 -12.33
CA ALA A 62 -30.74 0.49 -13.49
C ALA A 62 -29.23 0.20 -13.48
N VAL A 63 -28.40 1.20 -13.15
CA VAL A 63 -26.94 1.03 -13.05
C VAL A 63 -26.57 0.10 -11.88
N LEU A 64 -27.19 0.26 -10.71
CA LEU A 64 -26.93 -0.61 -9.55
C LEU A 64 -27.36 -2.07 -9.81
N ILE A 65 -28.49 -2.28 -10.48
CA ILE A 65 -28.95 -3.62 -10.90
C ILE A 65 -28.00 -4.25 -11.92
N ALA A 66 -27.25 -3.46 -12.71
CA ALA A 66 -26.20 -4.01 -13.56
C ALA A 66 -24.93 -4.36 -12.76
N ILE A 67 -24.51 -3.48 -11.84
CA ILE A 67 -23.25 -3.64 -11.09
C ILE A 67 -23.32 -4.78 -10.07
N TYR A 68 -24.39 -4.92 -9.28
CA TYR A 68 -24.40 -5.94 -8.20
C TYR A 68 -24.38 -7.38 -8.70
N PRO A 69 -25.20 -7.79 -9.68
CA PRO A 69 -25.11 -9.14 -10.24
C PRO A 69 -23.78 -9.38 -10.91
N TYR A 70 -23.20 -8.37 -11.56
CA TYR A 70 -21.85 -8.47 -12.13
C TYR A 70 -20.79 -8.78 -11.07
N LEU A 71 -20.78 -8.03 -9.96
CA LEU A 71 -19.87 -8.29 -8.84
C LEU A 71 -20.14 -9.65 -8.18
N ALA A 72 -21.40 -10.05 -8.05
CA ALA A 72 -21.78 -11.36 -7.50
C ALA A 72 -21.30 -12.51 -8.40
N VAL A 73 -21.47 -12.40 -9.73
CA VAL A 73 -20.98 -13.39 -10.70
C VAL A 73 -19.46 -13.49 -10.64
N LEU A 74 -18.74 -12.36 -10.61
CA LEU A 74 -17.28 -12.37 -10.47
C LEU A 74 -16.82 -13.06 -9.18
N ALA A 75 -17.47 -12.77 -8.05
CA ALA A 75 -17.19 -13.42 -6.78
C ALA A 75 -17.46 -14.94 -6.86
N CYS A 76 -18.59 -15.36 -7.44
CA CYS A 76 -18.90 -16.77 -7.65
C CYS A 76 -17.87 -17.46 -8.56
N VAL A 77 -17.47 -16.83 -9.67
CA VAL A 77 -16.44 -17.36 -10.58
C VAL A 77 -15.12 -17.54 -9.85
N MET A 78 -14.72 -16.57 -9.02
CA MET A 78 -13.50 -16.66 -8.20
C MET A 78 -13.60 -17.82 -7.20
N ILE A 79 -14.71 -17.94 -6.47
CA ILE A 79 -14.93 -19.03 -5.51
C ILE A 79 -14.86 -20.38 -6.23
N ILE A 80 -15.59 -20.56 -7.34
CA ILE A 80 -15.62 -21.82 -8.10
C ILE A 80 -14.22 -22.16 -8.67
N ARG A 81 -13.51 -21.16 -9.21
CA ARG A 81 -12.17 -21.35 -9.78
C ARG A 81 -11.14 -21.77 -8.73
N LEU A 82 -11.27 -21.25 -7.51
CA LEU A 82 -10.32 -21.48 -6.41
C LEU A 82 -10.69 -22.67 -5.51
N TRP A 83 -11.96 -23.09 -5.47
CA TRP A 83 -12.49 -24.07 -4.50
C TRP A 83 -11.68 -25.37 -4.40
N ASN A 84 -11.20 -25.90 -5.53
CA ASN A 84 -10.45 -27.16 -5.60
C ASN A 84 -9.02 -26.99 -6.13
N ARG A 85 -8.41 -25.81 -5.95
CA ARG A 85 -7.03 -25.57 -6.39
C ARG A 85 -6.09 -25.73 -5.20
N SER A 86 -5.24 -26.76 -5.27
CA SER A 86 -4.10 -26.87 -4.37
C SER A 86 -3.04 -25.85 -4.78
N THR A 87 -2.71 -24.91 -3.90
CA THR A 87 -1.67 -23.90 -4.14
C THR A 87 -0.25 -24.47 -4.02
N GLY A 88 -0.11 -25.68 -3.46
CA GLY A 88 1.19 -26.28 -3.15
C GLY A 88 1.88 -25.67 -1.93
N LEU A 89 1.38 -24.53 -1.42
CA LEU A 89 1.87 -23.88 -0.21
C LEU A 89 1.53 -24.70 1.03
N LYS A 90 2.48 -24.73 1.95
CA LYS A 90 2.32 -25.42 3.24
C LYS A 90 1.54 -24.58 4.26
N TRP A 91 1.75 -23.27 4.23
CA TRP A 91 0.96 -22.26 4.94
C TRP A 91 1.04 -20.93 4.17
N ASP A 92 0.23 -19.94 4.58
CA ASP A 92 0.17 -18.63 3.94
C ASP A 92 1.44 -17.78 4.23
N PRO A 93 2.20 -17.33 3.22
CA PRO A 93 3.44 -16.60 3.42
C PRO A 93 3.21 -15.10 3.72
N VAL A 94 2.67 -14.80 4.90
CA VAL A 94 2.31 -13.43 5.31
C VAL A 94 3.49 -12.65 5.87
N SER A 95 4.29 -13.28 6.72
CA SER A 95 5.43 -12.64 7.39
C SER A 95 6.71 -12.77 6.56
N ILE A 96 7.72 -11.95 6.87
CA ILE A 96 9.05 -12.06 6.22
C ILE A 96 9.65 -13.44 6.51
N ALA A 97 9.47 -13.95 7.73
CA ALA A 97 9.92 -15.28 8.12
C ALA A 97 9.29 -16.38 7.25
N ASP A 98 7.98 -16.27 6.95
CA ASP A 98 7.30 -17.25 6.08
C ASP A 98 7.85 -17.21 4.65
N GLN A 99 8.15 -16.01 4.14
CA GLN A 99 8.75 -15.83 2.82
C GLN A 99 10.18 -16.40 2.77
N VAL A 100 10.99 -16.17 3.81
CA VAL A 100 12.33 -16.77 3.93
C VAL A 100 12.25 -18.30 3.98
N ALA A 101 11.35 -18.86 4.78
CA ALA A 101 11.14 -20.31 4.88
C ALA A 101 10.73 -20.93 3.52
N LEU A 102 9.94 -20.21 2.72
CA LEU A 102 9.53 -20.67 1.38
C LEU A 102 10.71 -20.75 0.40
N PHE A 103 11.66 -19.83 0.50
CA PHE A 103 12.85 -19.75 -0.37
C PHE A 103 14.09 -20.44 0.22
N HIS A 104 13.99 -20.97 1.44
CA HIS A 104 15.11 -21.64 2.12
C HIS A 104 15.60 -22.82 1.28
N GLY A 105 16.90 -22.87 1.00
CA GLY A 105 17.52 -23.93 0.19
C GLY A 105 17.07 -24.00 -1.28
N SER A 106 16.44 -22.95 -1.81
CA SER A 106 16.07 -22.80 -3.22
C SER A 106 17.28 -22.46 -4.10
N ASN A 107 17.31 -22.94 -5.34
CA ASN A 107 18.30 -22.53 -6.35
C ASN A 107 18.02 -21.14 -6.97
N VAL A 108 16.82 -20.59 -6.75
CA VAL A 108 16.34 -19.31 -7.31
C VAL A 108 17.06 -18.10 -6.70
N LEU A 109 17.75 -18.27 -5.57
CA LEU A 109 18.41 -17.17 -4.86
C LEU A 109 19.47 -16.47 -5.72
N ASN A 110 20.08 -17.20 -6.65
CA ASN A 110 21.11 -16.66 -7.53
C ASN A 110 20.57 -15.65 -8.55
N ASP A 111 19.28 -15.73 -8.89
CA ASP A 111 18.65 -14.86 -9.89
C ASP A 111 18.41 -13.44 -9.35
N PHE A 112 18.48 -13.27 -8.03
CA PHE A 112 18.34 -11.97 -7.35
C PHE A 112 19.66 -11.20 -7.22
N ASN A 113 20.77 -11.78 -7.65
CA ASN A 113 22.08 -11.15 -7.56
C ASN A 113 22.13 -9.85 -8.38
N GLY A 114 22.54 -8.74 -7.73
CA GLY A 114 22.66 -7.43 -8.39
C GLY A 114 21.34 -6.67 -8.56
N LEU A 115 20.22 -7.19 -8.06
CA LEU A 115 18.91 -6.56 -8.14
C LEU A 115 18.54 -5.72 -6.89
N GLU A 116 19.41 -5.65 -5.89
CA GLU A 116 19.12 -5.08 -4.56
C GLU A 116 18.74 -3.61 -4.60
N LEU A 117 19.23 -2.88 -5.59
CA LEU A 117 18.99 -1.46 -5.75
C LEU A 117 18.19 -1.10 -7.01
N GLU A 118 17.82 -2.12 -7.78
CA GLU A 118 16.99 -1.96 -8.95
C GLU A 118 15.55 -1.60 -8.56
N SER A 119 14.87 -0.92 -9.48
CA SER A 119 13.45 -0.62 -9.35
C SER A 119 12.62 -1.91 -9.46
N SER A 120 11.45 -1.97 -8.81
CA SER A 120 10.60 -3.17 -8.87
C SER A 120 10.23 -3.59 -10.30
N SER A 121 10.11 -2.63 -11.24
CA SER A 121 9.88 -2.94 -12.66
C SER A 121 11.10 -3.56 -13.35
N ALA A 122 12.32 -3.18 -12.96
CA ALA A 122 13.54 -3.79 -13.47
C ALA A 122 13.73 -5.20 -12.91
N ILE A 123 13.41 -5.41 -11.63
CA ILE A 123 13.38 -6.75 -11.00
C ILE A 123 12.39 -7.65 -11.73
N GLN A 124 11.16 -7.19 -11.94
CA GLN A 124 10.15 -7.96 -12.67
C GLN A 124 10.63 -8.33 -14.07
N LYS A 125 11.29 -7.41 -14.79
CA LYS A 125 11.83 -7.68 -16.11
C LYS A 125 12.95 -8.74 -16.07
N ALA A 126 13.91 -8.59 -15.16
CA ALA A 126 15.02 -9.54 -15.01
C ALA A 126 14.51 -10.95 -14.64
N LEU A 127 13.57 -11.03 -13.71
CA LEU A 127 13.01 -12.31 -13.29
C LEU A 127 12.07 -12.92 -14.33
N SER A 128 11.42 -12.11 -15.19
CA SER A 128 10.49 -12.60 -16.23
C SER A 128 11.14 -13.45 -17.32
N GLU A 129 12.48 -13.41 -17.43
CA GLU A 129 13.24 -14.25 -18.34
C GLU A 129 13.25 -15.72 -17.91
N HIS A 130 12.99 -16.00 -16.63
CA HIS A 130 13.03 -17.34 -16.04
C HIS A 130 11.62 -17.83 -15.66
N LYS A 131 11.45 -19.16 -15.66
CA LYS A 131 10.23 -19.81 -15.17
C LYS A 131 10.45 -20.37 -13.78
N TYR A 132 9.69 -19.84 -12.82
CA TYR A 132 9.67 -20.32 -11.44
C TYR A 132 8.50 -21.27 -11.22
N ARG A 133 8.76 -22.38 -10.54
CA ARG A 133 7.72 -23.33 -10.15
C ARG A 133 7.74 -23.56 -8.65
N LEU A 134 6.59 -23.32 -8.02
CA LEU A 134 6.33 -23.70 -6.64
C LEU A 134 5.87 -25.15 -6.57
N GLY A 135 6.43 -25.93 -5.65
CA GLY A 135 6.01 -27.31 -5.45
C GLY A 135 6.79 -28.04 -4.37
N TYR A 136 6.53 -29.34 -4.28
CA TYR A 136 7.29 -30.27 -3.45
C TYR A 136 8.34 -30.97 -4.31
N TRP A 137 9.60 -30.83 -3.92
CA TRP A 137 10.78 -31.31 -4.64
C TRP A 137 11.55 -32.32 -3.79
N GLU A 138 12.23 -33.27 -4.42
CA GLU A 138 13.08 -34.23 -3.71
C GLU A 138 14.49 -33.65 -3.59
N LYS A 139 14.94 -33.41 -2.35
CA LYS A 139 16.30 -32.99 -2.02
C LYS A 139 16.98 -34.15 -1.29
N GLY A 140 17.68 -34.99 -2.04
CA GLY A 140 18.23 -36.24 -1.49
C GLY A 140 17.11 -37.25 -1.17
N THR A 141 16.95 -37.62 0.11
CA THR A 141 15.89 -38.55 0.57
C THR A 141 14.63 -37.84 1.09
N GLU A 142 14.65 -36.52 1.23
CA GLU A 142 13.54 -35.74 1.82
C GLU A 142 12.76 -34.96 0.76
N LYS A 143 11.44 -34.80 0.98
CA LYS A 143 10.56 -33.96 0.16
C LYS A 143 10.41 -32.59 0.78
N VAL A 144 10.68 -31.57 0.00
CA VAL A 144 10.81 -30.18 0.41
C VAL A 144 9.85 -29.29 -0.35
N CYS A 145 9.09 -28.43 0.35
CA CYS A 145 8.31 -27.37 -0.31
C CYS A 145 9.19 -26.15 -0.56
N THR A 146 9.56 -25.89 -1.81
CA THR A 146 10.34 -24.70 -2.19
C THR A 146 10.05 -24.26 -3.63
N ILE A 147 10.58 -23.11 -4.03
CA ILE A 147 10.49 -22.60 -5.39
C ILE A 147 11.76 -23.03 -6.12
N VAL A 148 11.64 -23.51 -7.34
CA VAL A 148 12.76 -23.93 -8.18
C VAL A 148 12.64 -23.29 -9.55
N THR A 149 13.76 -22.91 -10.17
CA THR A 149 13.81 -22.51 -11.60
C THR A 149 13.79 -23.72 -12.51
N GLU A 150 13.05 -23.67 -13.63
CA GLU A 150 13.07 -24.74 -14.64
C GLU A 150 14.40 -24.78 -15.43
N ASP A 151 15.12 -23.65 -15.50
CA ASP A 151 16.41 -23.53 -16.18
C ASP A 151 17.57 -23.80 -15.21
N GLY A 152 18.47 -24.71 -15.63
CA GLY A 152 19.50 -25.32 -14.79
C GLY A 152 20.84 -24.58 -14.69
N ASP A 153 20.99 -23.39 -15.29
CA ASP A 153 22.24 -22.63 -15.25
C ASP A 153 22.03 -21.21 -14.69
N PRO A 154 22.87 -20.75 -13.75
CA PRO A 154 22.76 -19.43 -13.14
C PRO A 154 23.22 -18.32 -14.11
N PRO A 155 22.73 -17.08 -13.96
CA PRO A 155 23.33 -15.92 -14.61
C PRO A 155 24.77 -15.68 -14.11
N VAL A 156 25.62 -15.23 -15.04
CA VAL A 156 27.01 -14.82 -14.83
C VAL A 156 27.11 -13.81 -13.68
N THR A 157 28.01 -14.05 -12.73
CA THR A 157 28.39 -13.11 -11.68
C THR A 157 28.93 -11.83 -12.31
N THR A 158 28.14 -10.76 -12.33
CA THR A 158 28.67 -9.41 -12.48
C THR A 158 28.99 -8.87 -11.10
N ASP A 159 30.27 -8.58 -10.85
CA ASP A 159 30.68 -7.88 -9.64
C ASP A 159 30.00 -6.50 -9.62
N VAL A 160 29.46 -6.13 -8.45
CA VAL A 160 28.93 -4.80 -8.22
C VAL A 160 30.09 -3.80 -8.37
N PRO A 161 30.01 -2.77 -9.23
CA PRO A 161 31.10 -1.82 -9.43
C PRO A 161 31.51 -1.13 -8.13
N ASP A 162 32.82 -0.98 -7.89
CA ASP A 162 33.39 -0.34 -6.68
C ASP A 162 32.91 1.11 -6.45
N ASP A 163 32.41 1.79 -7.50
CA ASP A 163 31.97 3.19 -7.47
C ASP A 163 30.44 3.35 -7.29
N TYR A 164 29.78 2.33 -6.72
CA TYR A 164 28.33 2.33 -6.58
C TYR A 164 27.83 3.32 -5.50
N HIS A 165 26.82 4.12 -5.84
CA HIS A 165 26.16 5.05 -4.92
C HIS A 165 24.70 4.64 -4.73
N PRO A 166 24.19 4.54 -3.49
CA PRO A 166 22.79 4.21 -3.24
C PRO A 166 21.88 5.27 -3.85
N TYR A 167 21.15 4.90 -4.91
CA TYR A 167 20.09 5.74 -5.43
C TYR A 167 18.99 5.83 -4.39
N ARG A 168 18.81 7.05 -3.84
CA ARG A 168 17.69 7.36 -2.94
C ARG A 168 16.40 7.41 -3.75
N VAL A 169 15.76 6.28 -4.02
CA VAL A 169 14.33 6.30 -4.36
C VAL A 169 13.57 6.57 -3.06
N THR A 170 13.59 7.84 -2.67
CA THR A 170 12.83 8.29 -1.52
C THR A 170 11.36 8.12 -1.93
N PHE A 171 10.60 7.30 -1.20
CA PHE A 171 9.14 7.20 -1.29
C PHE A 171 8.46 8.57 -1.53
N LEU A 172 9.08 9.64 -1.00
CA LEU A 172 8.73 11.05 -1.21
C LEU A 172 8.60 11.52 -2.67
N GLN A 173 9.36 10.99 -3.64
CA GLN A 173 9.26 11.43 -5.04
C GLN A 173 8.02 10.84 -5.75
N LEU A 174 7.50 9.70 -5.32
CA LEU A 174 6.25 9.13 -5.83
C LEU A 174 5.04 9.76 -5.16
N THR A 175 5.16 10.13 -3.89
CA THR A 175 4.02 10.58 -3.08
C THR A 175 3.85 12.09 -2.96
N LEU A 176 4.86 12.96 -3.07
CA LEU A 176 4.62 14.41 -2.97
C LEU A 176 3.68 14.93 -4.07
N PRO A 177 3.90 14.65 -5.36
CA PRO A 177 2.96 15.04 -6.41
C PRO A 177 1.60 14.37 -6.25
N ALA A 178 1.56 13.10 -5.82
CA ALA A 178 0.32 12.37 -5.60
C ALA A 178 -0.46 12.93 -4.39
N MET A 179 0.20 13.19 -3.26
CA MET A 179 -0.38 13.79 -2.06
C MET A 179 -0.87 15.21 -2.35
N ILE A 180 -0.14 16.00 -3.13
CA ILE A 180 -0.59 17.34 -3.57
C ILE A 180 -1.80 17.21 -4.51
N PHE A 181 -1.74 16.30 -5.49
CA PHE A 181 -2.85 16.05 -6.44
C PHE A 181 -4.11 15.54 -5.73
N TRP A 182 -3.97 14.70 -4.71
CA TRP A 182 -5.07 14.17 -3.90
C TRP A 182 -5.49 15.12 -2.76
N ALA A 183 -4.63 16.06 -2.35
CA ALA A 183 -5.01 17.13 -1.43
C ALA A 183 -5.91 18.19 -2.08
N LEU A 184 -5.96 18.28 -3.41
CA LEU A 184 -6.87 19.19 -4.13
C LEU A 184 -8.35 18.89 -3.84
N PRO A 185 -8.86 17.65 -3.94
CA PRO A 185 -10.20 17.30 -3.48
C PRO A 185 -10.47 17.70 -2.02
N LEU A 186 -9.54 17.43 -1.11
CA LEU A 186 -9.66 17.84 0.30
C LEU A 186 -9.71 19.37 0.45
N PHE A 187 -8.96 20.11 -0.37
CA PHE A 187 -9.04 21.56 -0.42
C PHE A 187 -10.41 22.04 -0.95
N PHE A 188 -10.97 21.39 -1.97
CA PHE A 188 -12.33 21.68 -2.45
C PHE A 188 -13.40 21.34 -1.41
N ASP A 189 -13.28 20.23 -0.68
CA ASP A 189 -14.19 19.86 0.40
C ASP A 189 -14.09 20.85 1.57
N ILE A 190 -12.88 21.28 1.94
CA ILE A 190 -12.66 22.30 2.96
C ILE A 190 -13.21 23.67 2.51
N ILE A 191 -13.00 24.08 1.26
CA ILE A 191 -13.60 25.30 0.71
C ILE A 191 -15.12 25.19 0.71
N GLY A 192 -15.67 24.06 0.26
CA GLY A 192 -17.08 23.78 0.33
C GLY A 192 -17.62 23.86 1.76
N CYS A 193 -16.84 23.40 2.73
CA CYS A 193 -17.14 23.55 4.14
C CYS A 193 -17.13 25.02 4.59
N ILE A 194 -16.06 25.75 4.32
CA ILE A 194 -15.93 27.17 4.68
C ILE A 194 -17.02 28.01 4.02
N TYR A 195 -17.36 27.71 2.76
CA TYR A 195 -18.46 28.34 2.03
C TYR A 195 -19.82 27.97 2.62
N GLY A 196 -19.98 26.71 3.03
CA GLY A 196 -21.14 26.20 3.75
C GLY A 196 -21.36 26.93 5.07
N LEU A 197 -20.29 27.23 5.82
CA LEU A 197 -20.34 27.98 7.09
C LEU A 197 -20.79 29.45 6.96
N ALA A 198 -20.97 29.96 5.74
CA ALA A 198 -21.48 31.31 5.53
C ALA A 198 -22.93 31.43 6.07
N PRO A 199 -23.20 32.31 7.05
CA PRO A 199 -24.43 32.29 7.86
C PRO A 199 -25.73 32.51 7.07
N LYS A 200 -25.65 33.06 5.86
CA LYS A 200 -26.82 33.33 4.99
C LYS A 200 -27.23 32.16 4.10
N ARG A 201 -26.42 31.09 3.98
CA ARG A 201 -26.64 30.00 3.01
C ARG A 201 -27.13 28.69 3.64
N ILE A 202 -26.68 28.35 4.85
CA ILE A 202 -27.17 27.19 5.60
C ILE A 202 -28.70 27.25 5.77
N GLN A 203 -29.24 28.44 5.99
CA GLN A 203 -30.68 28.64 6.22
C GLN A 203 -31.52 28.80 4.94
N ARG A 204 -30.93 29.27 3.82
CA ARG A 204 -31.67 29.55 2.58
C ARG A 204 -31.56 28.46 1.52
N GLY A 205 -30.60 27.55 1.64
CA GLY A 205 -30.27 26.59 0.59
C GLY A 205 -29.69 27.27 -0.67
N ILE A 206 -29.18 26.47 -1.59
CA ILE A 206 -28.78 26.94 -2.91
C ILE A 206 -29.96 26.69 -3.85
N ILE A 207 -30.57 27.76 -4.34
CA ILE A 207 -31.64 27.70 -5.35
C ILE A 207 -30.97 27.69 -6.71
N LEU A 208 -31.20 26.64 -7.49
CA LEU A 208 -30.74 26.51 -8.87
C LEU A 208 -31.95 26.49 -9.79
N ASP A 209 -31.92 27.32 -10.82
CA ASP A 209 -32.90 27.25 -11.90
C ASP A 209 -32.79 25.87 -12.57
N ASN A 210 -33.94 25.28 -12.88
CA ASN A 210 -33.98 23.95 -13.49
C ASN A 210 -33.55 23.94 -14.96
N THR A 211 -33.35 25.11 -15.59
CA THR A 211 -32.88 25.24 -16.97
C THR A 211 -31.47 25.82 -17.00
N VAL A 212 -30.54 25.08 -17.62
CA VAL A 212 -29.20 25.58 -17.93
C VAL A 212 -29.14 25.89 -19.43
N GLU A 213 -28.74 27.11 -19.78
CA GLU A 213 -28.55 27.51 -21.18
C GLU A 213 -27.09 27.26 -21.57
N VAL A 214 -26.87 26.26 -22.42
CA VAL A 214 -25.55 25.90 -22.93
C VAL A 214 -25.56 26.04 -24.44
N ILE A 215 -24.81 27.01 -24.97
CA ILE A 215 -24.67 27.26 -26.42
C ILE A 215 -26.05 27.40 -27.11
N GLY A 216 -26.95 28.20 -26.51
CA GLY A 216 -28.27 28.50 -27.07
C GLY A 216 -29.33 27.39 -26.93
N TYR A 217 -29.01 26.26 -26.31
CA TYR A 217 -29.98 25.20 -25.98
C TYR A 217 -30.33 25.24 -24.49
N ARG A 218 -31.64 25.23 -24.18
CA ARG A 218 -32.15 25.10 -22.81
C ARG A 218 -32.26 23.63 -22.44
N ILE A 219 -31.39 23.17 -21.54
CA ILE A 219 -31.41 21.80 -21.02
C ILE A 219 -32.09 21.81 -19.65
N HIS A 220 -33.16 21.03 -19.51
CA HIS A 220 -33.81 20.81 -18.21
C HIS A 220 -32.99 19.84 -17.36
N MET A 221 -32.49 20.30 -16.22
CA MET A 221 -31.77 19.46 -15.26
C MET A 221 -32.78 18.60 -14.51
N SER A 222 -32.75 17.28 -14.76
CA SER A 222 -33.59 16.35 -14.00
C SER A 222 -33.14 16.26 -12.53
N GLN A 223 -34.07 15.93 -11.64
CA GLN A 223 -33.79 15.74 -10.22
C GLN A 223 -32.70 14.67 -9.97
N GLY A 224 -32.69 13.61 -10.78
CA GLY A 224 -31.66 12.56 -10.69
C GLY A 224 -30.26 13.09 -11.02
N VAL A 225 -30.14 13.96 -12.03
CA VAL A 225 -28.87 14.59 -12.40
C VAL A 225 -28.39 15.54 -11.32
N ALA A 226 -29.29 16.38 -10.77
CA ALA A 226 -28.95 17.25 -9.64
C ALA A 226 -28.49 16.45 -8.42
N THR A 227 -29.17 15.34 -8.10
CA THR A 227 -28.79 14.46 -6.98
C THR A 227 -27.42 13.82 -7.21
N LEU A 228 -27.12 13.38 -8.44
CA LEU A 228 -25.81 12.83 -8.79
C LEU A 228 -24.71 13.90 -8.68
N LEU A 229 -24.96 15.14 -9.10
CA LEU A 229 -23.99 16.23 -9.05
C LEU A 229 -23.72 16.72 -7.62
N PHE A 230 -24.75 16.88 -6.80
CA PHE A 230 -24.60 17.46 -5.46
C PHE A 230 -24.38 16.42 -4.35
N ARG A 231 -24.79 15.16 -4.53
CA ARG A 231 -24.54 14.07 -3.56
C ARG A 231 -23.53 13.08 -4.09
N GLY A 232 -23.75 12.57 -5.29
CA GLY A 232 -22.91 11.54 -5.90
C GLY A 232 -21.47 11.99 -6.11
N LEU A 233 -21.24 13.14 -6.75
CA LEU A 233 -19.90 13.62 -7.10
C LEU A 233 -19.05 13.91 -5.84
N PRO A 234 -19.51 14.65 -4.81
CA PRO A 234 -18.74 14.81 -3.57
C PRO A 234 -18.47 13.48 -2.86
N THR A 235 -19.43 12.55 -2.87
CA THR A 235 -19.24 11.19 -2.33
C THR A 235 -18.12 10.45 -3.07
N PHE A 236 -18.09 10.57 -4.40
CA PHE A 236 -17.07 9.93 -5.23
C PHE A 236 -15.70 10.54 -4.99
N LEU A 237 -15.59 11.87 -4.94
CA LEU A 237 -14.34 12.58 -4.70
C LEU A 237 -13.75 12.25 -3.31
N SER A 238 -14.59 12.25 -2.28
CA SER A 238 -14.19 11.88 -0.92
C SER A 238 -13.75 10.41 -0.80
N GLN A 239 -14.38 9.50 -1.56
CA GLN A 239 -13.98 8.08 -1.65
C GLN A 239 -12.62 7.94 -2.33
N LEU A 240 -12.38 8.64 -3.45
CA LEU A 240 -11.09 8.63 -4.14
C LEU A 240 -9.99 9.13 -3.21
N TYR A 241 -10.16 10.30 -2.61
CA TYR A 241 -9.15 10.87 -1.73
C TYR A 241 -8.86 9.98 -0.51
N SER A 242 -9.90 9.48 0.18
CA SER A 242 -9.70 8.60 1.35
C SER A 242 -9.04 7.27 0.96
N GLY A 243 -9.43 6.70 -0.19
CA GLY A 243 -8.91 5.43 -0.70
C GLY A 243 -7.48 5.50 -1.23
N PHE A 244 -7.00 6.65 -1.70
CA PHE A 244 -5.60 6.78 -2.16
C PHE A 244 -4.67 7.25 -1.05
N LEU A 245 -5.08 8.24 -0.26
CA LEU A 245 -4.21 8.82 0.75
C LEU A 245 -4.06 7.91 1.98
N TRP A 246 -5.18 7.60 2.64
CA TRP A 246 -5.13 6.90 3.93
C TRP A 246 -4.83 5.41 3.79
N TYR A 247 -5.48 4.73 2.84
CA TYR A 247 -5.20 3.33 2.57
C TYR A 247 -3.77 3.11 2.04
N GLY A 248 -3.28 4.00 1.17
CA GLY A 248 -1.90 3.97 0.68
C GLY A 248 -0.87 4.19 1.80
N ALA A 249 -1.11 5.18 2.67
CA ALA A 249 -0.26 5.41 3.84
C ALA A 249 -0.29 4.20 4.79
N ASP A 250 -1.47 3.64 5.05
CA ASP A 250 -1.65 2.47 5.91
C ASP A 250 -0.84 1.26 5.40
N ILE A 251 -0.97 0.89 4.12
CA ILE A 251 -0.16 -0.18 3.51
C ILE A 251 1.33 0.10 3.66
N PHE A 252 1.79 1.31 3.33
CA PHE A 252 3.21 1.66 3.43
C PHE A 252 3.75 1.46 4.86
N PHE A 253 3.02 1.90 5.87
CA PHE A 253 3.47 1.77 7.26
C PHE A 253 3.40 0.32 7.76
N ARG A 254 2.45 -0.50 7.30
CA ARG A 254 2.39 -1.94 7.58
C ARG A 254 3.58 -2.69 6.98
N VAL A 255 3.89 -2.41 5.72
CA VAL A 255 4.99 -3.01 4.97
C VAL A 255 6.34 -2.62 5.56
N SER A 256 6.51 -1.35 5.93
CA SER A 256 7.78 -0.83 6.46
C SER A 256 8.01 -1.12 7.95
N GLN A 257 6.97 -1.52 8.69
CA GLN A 257 7.06 -1.75 10.14
C GLN A 257 8.12 -2.81 10.54
N PRO A 258 8.21 -3.98 9.88
CA PRO A 258 9.27 -4.95 10.18
C PRO A 258 10.67 -4.36 10.09
N PHE A 259 10.91 -3.52 9.07
CA PHE A 259 12.21 -2.89 8.81
C PHE A 259 12.54 -1.76 9.78
N ASP A 260 11.52 -1.08 10.33
CA ASP A 260 11.72 -0.06 11.38
C ASP A 260 12.34 -0.68 12.64
N GLY A 261 11.89 -1.88 13.02
CA GLY A 261 12.44 -2.64 14.13
C GLY A 261 13.83 -3.21 13.89
N MET A 262 14.31 -3.15 12.64
CA MET A 262 15.64 -3.58 12.22
C MET A 262 16.57 -2.38 11.89
N TYR A 263 16.12 -1.14 12.06
CA TYR A 263 16.81 0.03 11.48
C TYR A 263 18.21 0.31 12.05
N MET A 264 18.44 0.04 13.35
CA MET A 264 19.69 0.35 14.03
C MET A 264 20.19 -0.88 14.79
N TYR A 265 21.44 -1.27 14.58
CA TYR A 265 22.02 -2.50 15.17
C TYR A 265 21.94 -2.48 16.71
N LYS A 266 22.18 -1.30 17.31
CA LYS A 266 22.06 -1.11 18.77
C LYS A 266 20.63 -1.17 19.29
N GLU A 267 19.63 -1.04 18.42
CA GLU A 267 18.20 -1.15 18.72
C GLU A 267 17.61 -2.43 18.08
N ALA A 268 18.43 -3.42 17.72
CA ALA A 268 17.97 -4.62 17.01
C ALA A 268 17.00 -5.43 17.90
N LYS A 269 15.82 -5.70 17.33
CA LYS A 269 14.71 -6.35 18.02
C LYS A 269 14.63 -7.85 17.72
N PRO A 270 13.97 -8.65 18.58
CA PRO A 270 13.75 -10.08 18.34
C PRO A 270 12.76 -10.34 17.19
N ALA A 271 12.71 -11.59 16.74
CA ALA A 271 11.86 -12.06 15.63
C ALA A 271 10.40 -11.58 15.71
N SER A 272 9.81 -11.62 16.91
CA SER A 272 8.42 -11.26 17.19
C SER A 272 8.07 -9.81 16.91
N GLU A 273 9.07 -8.93 16.94
CA GLU A 273 8.90 -7.49 16.69
C GLU A 273 9.36 -7.08 15.29
N ASN A 274 9.78 -8.02 14.44
CA ASN A 274 10.23 -7.74 13.08
C ASN A 274 9.79 -8.78 12.03
N ILE A 275 10.55 -9.85 11.80
CA ILE A 275 10.32 -10.82 10.71
C ILE A 275 9.03 -11.63 10.86
N LEU A 276 8.54 -11.82 12.09
CA LEU A 276 7.27 -12.50 12.38
C LEU A 276 6.05 -11.57 12.38
N LEU A 277 6.23 -10.27 12.10
CA LEU A 277 5.12 -9.33 12.08
C LEU A 277 4.20 -9.54 10.88
N GLU A 278 2.93 -9.82 11.18
CA GLU A 278 1.87 -9.95 10.18
C GLU A 278 0.97 -8.71 10.17
N TYR A 279 1.37 -7.67 9.45
CA TYR A 279 0.53 -6.48 9.24
C TYR A 279 0.02 -6.34 7.80
N GLN A 280 0.72 -6.91 6.82
CA GLN A 280 0.45 -6.68 5.40
C GLN A 280 -0.91 -7.23 4.96
N ASN A 281 -1.23 -8.48 5.31
CA ASN A 281 -2.42 -9.18 4.80
C ASN A 281 -3.61 -9.19 5.77
N ASN A 282 -3.50 -8.53 6.93
CA ASN A 282 -4.53 -8.52 7.95
C ASN A 282 -5.55 -7.38 7.76
N LEU A 283 -6.80 -7.64 8.12
CA LEU A 283 -7.88 -6.64 8.07
C LEU A 283 -7.50 -5.39 8.89
N PRO A 284 -7.88 -4.17 8.46
CA PRO A 284 -7.50 -2.96 9.18
C PRO A 284 -7.92 -2.90 10.63
N VAL A 285 -9.08 -3.44 10.98
CA VAL A 285 -9.52 -3.56 12.39
C VAL A 285 -8.52 -4.37 13.21
N ILE A 286 -8.10 -5.53 12.69
CA ILE A 286 -7.19 -6.45 13.38
C ILE A 286 -5.81 -5.81 13.53
N VAL A 287 -5.31 -5.15 12.47
CA VAL A 287 -4.01 -4.49 12.52
C VAL A 287 -3.99 -3.31 13.48
N SER A 288 -5.05 -2.50 13.54
CA SER A 288 -5.13 -1.40 14.51
C SER A 288 -4.98 -1.90 15.94
N ILE A 289 -5.67 -3.00 16.28
CA ILE A 289 -5.62 -3.60 17.62
C ILE A 289 -4.26 -4.25 17.87
N LYS A 290 -3.79 -5.12 16.95
CA LYS A 290 -2.50 -5.85 17.09
C LYS A 290 -1.32 -4.88 17.17
N ALA A 291 -1.32 -3.82 16.36
CA ALA A 291 -0.30 -2.79 16.39
C ALA A 291 -0.34 -1.98 17.69
N ALA A 292 -1.52 -1.67 18.24
CA ALA A 292 -1.63 -1.01 19.55
C ALA A 292 -1.10 -1.90 20.68
N MET A 293 -1.42 -3.19 20.69
CA MET A 293 -0.89 -4.17 21.65
C MET A 293 0.64 -4.28 21.58
N ASN A 294 1.20 -4.22 20.37
CA ASN A 294 2.64 -4.27 20.13
C ASN A 294 3.31 -2.89 20.25
N SER A 295 2.65 -1.86 20.80
CA SER A 295 3.17 -0.50 20.96
C SER A 295 3.62 0.19 19.65
N HIS A 296 3.10 -0.26 18.50
CA HIS A 296 3.34 0.32 17.18
C HIS A 296 2.30 1.39 16.84
N TRP A 297 2.26 2.47 17.63
CA TRP A 297 1.22 3.50 17.61
C TRP A 297 0.98 4.15 16.25
N ARG A 298 2.02 4.34 15.43
CA ARG A 298 1.87 4.92 14.08
C ARG A 298 1.09 4.01 13.14
N VAL A 299 1.40 2.71 13.16
CA VAL A 299 0.67 1.71 12.36
C VAL A 299 -0.76 1.61 12.88
N ALA A 300 -0.93 1.54 14.20
CA ALA A 300 -2.26 1.49 14.83
C ALA A 300 -3.15 2.68 14.42
N HIS A 301 -2.60 3.90 14.48
CA HIS A 301 -3.29 5.12 14.10
C HIS A 301 -3.66 5.14 12.62
N LEU A 302 -2.71 4.87 11.72
CA LEU A 302 -2.95 4.93 10.28
C LEU A 302 -3.91 3.83 9.80
N SER A 303 -3.84 2.64 10.39
CA SER A 303 -4.83 1.57 10.15
C SER A 303 -6.22 1.95 10.66
N ALA A 304 -6.32 2.65 11.80
CA ALA A 304 -7.59 3.14 12.32
C ALA A 304 -8.18 4.26 11.46
N ILE A 305 -7.36 5.22 11.01
CA ILE A 305 -7.78 6.28 10.09
C ILE A 305 -8.22 5.72 8.74
N SER A 306 -7.50 4.73 8.19
CA SER A 306 -7.87 4.02 6.96
C SER A 306 -9.23 3.32 7.08
N LEU A 307 -9.50 2.69 8.23
CA LEU A 307 -10.80 2.10 8.54
C LEU A 307 -11.91 3.17 8.64
N LEU A 308 -11.70 4.19 9.47
CA LEU A 308 -12.65 5.29 9.69
C LEU A 308 -12.90 6.09 8.41
N GLY A 309 -11.93 6.12 7.49
CA GLY A 309 -12.05 6.87 6.26
C GLY A 309 -13.10 6.35 5.30
N ASN A 310 -13.58 5.12 5.48
CA ASN A 310 -14.75 4.61 4.77
C ASN A 310 -16.06 5.31 5.19
N LEU A 311 -16.09 5.99 6.34
CA LEU A 311 -17.27 6.74 6.81
C LEU A 311 -17.38 8.12 6.16
N LEU A 312 -16.25 8.74 5.76
CA LEU A 312 -16.27 10.08 5.20
C LEU A 312 -17.17 10.18 3.95
N PRO A 313 -17.06 9.28 2.95
CA PRO A 313 -17.92 9.34 1.76
C PRO A 313 -19.41 9.19 2.08
N VAL A 314 -19.73 8.33 3.06
CA VAL A 314 -21.10 8.12 3.54
C VAL A 314 -21.66 9.43 4.12
N LEU A 315 -20.87 10.14 4.94
CA LEU A 315 -21.28 11.40 5.53
C LEU A 315 -21.37 12.52 4.48
N VAL A 316 -20.38 12.63 3.58
CA VAL A 316 -20.35 13.65 2.52
C VAL A 316 -21.58 13.54 1.62
N GLY A 317 -22.00 12.32 1.25
CA GLY A 317 -23.23 12.10 0.48
C GLY A 317 -24.53 12.47 1.21
N ALA A 318 -24.49 12.58 2.54
CA ALA A 318 -25.61 12.98 3.38
C ALA A 318 -25.60 14.49 3.74
N VAL A 319 -24.53 15.22 3.44
CA VAL A 319 -24.46 16.69 3.67
C VAL A 319 -25.50 17.42 2.83
N PHE A 320 -25.63 17.04 1.56
CA PHE A 320 -26.52 17.70 0.62
C PHE A 320 -27.82 16.92 0.46
N THR A 321 -28.93 17.64 0.55
CA THR A 321 -30.28 17.14 0.27
C THR A 321 -30.84 17.95 -0.90
N VAL A 322 -31.45 17.26 -1.86
CA VAL A 322 -31.93 17.87 -3.11
C VAL A 322 -33.44 17.82 -3.11
N ASP A 323 -34.05 18.97 -2.82
CA ASP A 323 -35.50 19.10 -2.77
C ASP A 323 -36.04 19.51 -4.15
N PRO A 324 -37.07 18.82 -4.65
CA PRO A 324 -37.71 19.18 -5.91
C PRO A 324 -38.65 20.37 -5.73
N GLY A 325 -38.43 21.44 -6.48
CA GLY A 325 -39.44 22.48 -6.74
C GLY A 325 -40.01 22.36 -8.16
N THR A 326 -41.11 23.06 -8.42
CA THR A 326 -41.80 23.09 -9.72
C THR A 326 -40.95 23.74 -10.81
N GLU A 327 -40.28 24.85 -10.49
CA GLU A 327 -39.43 25.60 -11.42
C GLU A 327 -37.95 25.62 -11.00
N ASN A 328 -37.67 25.40 -9.71
CA ASN A 328 -36.32 25.47 -9.17
C ASN A 328 -35.97 24.20 -8.39
N ILE A 329 -34.70 23.80 -8.43
CA ILE A 329 -34.16 22.73 -7.58
C ILE A 329 -33.45 23.41 -6.41
N THR A 330 -33.87 23.10 -5.19
CA THR A 330 -33.26 23.67 -3.99
C THR A 330 -32.38 22.63 -3.32
N VAL A 331 -31.09 22.93 -3.22
CA VAL A 331 -30.12 22.09 -2.51
C VAL A 331 -29.98 22.62 -1.09
N ARG A 332 -30.41 21.83 -0.11
CA ARG A 332 -30.26 22.14 1.33
C ARG A 332 -29.08 21.40 1.91
N THR A 333 -28.42 22.04 2.86
CA THR A 333 -27.29 21.46 3.60
C THR A 333 -27.75 21.05 4.99
N SER A 334 -27.54 19.78 5.37
CA SER A 334 -27.77 19.31 6.73
C SER A 334 -26.66 19.81 7.65
N ILE A 335 -27.01 20.63 8.65
CA ILE A 335 -26.03 21.24 9.55
C ILE A 335 -25.34 20.21 10.45
N GLU A 336 -26.06 19.16 10.85
CA GLU A 336 -25.54 18.11 11.75
C GLU A 336 -24.47 17.28 11.04
N VAL A 337 -24.80 16.80 9.83
CA VAL A 337 -23.88 16.01 9.00
C VAL A 337 -22.70 16.86 8.56
N PHE A 338 -22.95 18.14 8.28
CA PHE A 338 -21.91 19.11 7.95
C PHE A 338 -20.84 19.20 9.05
N TYR A 339 -21.23 19.37 10.31
CA TYR A 339 -20.27 19.40 11.42
C TYR A 339 -19.54 18.07 11.61
N ALA A 340 -20.21 16.95 11.37
CA ALA A 340 -19.57 15.63 11.39
C ALA A 340 -18.49 15.50 10.32
N VAL A 341 -18.78 15.90 9.07
CA VAL A 341 -17.80 15.92 7.97
C VAL A 341 -16.64 16.84 8.31
N PHE A 342 -16.91 18.04 8.83
CA PHE A 342 -15.88 18.98 9.24
C PHE A 342 -14.95 18.38 10.32
N ALA A 343 -15.50 17.71 11.33
CA ALA A 343 -14.73 17.03 12.36
C ALA A 343 -13.82 15.92 11.77
N PHE A 344 -14.32 15.14 10.81
CA PHE A 344 -13.52 14.14 10.08
C PHE A 344 -12.37 14.77 9.28
N LEU A 345 -12.62 15.91 8.61
CA LEU A 345 -11.58 16.64 7.89
C LEU A 345 -10.52 17.21 8.85
N CYS A 346 -10.91 17.69 10.03
CA CYS A 346 -9.95 18.10 11.07
C CYS A 346 -9.10 16.92 11.56
N LEU A 347 -9.72 15.76 11.82
CA LEU A 347 -9.02 14.52 12.20
C LEU A 347 -7.98 14.11 11.13
N TYR A 348 -8.35 14.23 9.86
CA TYR A 348 -7.46 13.98 8.73
C TYR A 348 -6.28 14.95 8.70
N LEU A 349 -6.53 16.25 8.85
CA LEU A 349 -5.48 17.27 8.90
C LEU A 349 -4.48 17.02 10.05
N ILE A 350 -4.97 16.64 11.23
CA ILE A 350 -4.14 16.28 12.39
C ILE A 350 -3.33 15.00 12.13
N SER A 351 -3.86 14.09 11.32
CA SER A 351 -3.22 12.81 10.99
C SER A 351 -2.16 12.92 9.88
N LEU A 352 -2.17 14.00 9.08
CA LEU A 352 -1.22 14.18 7.98
C LEU A 352 0.26 14.22 8.44
N PRO A 353 0.65 14.94 9.51
CA PRO A 353 2.02 14.90 10.02
C PRO A 353 2.45 13.50 10.48
N ILE A 354 1.52 12.69 10.98
CA ILE A 354 1.78 11.31 11.45
C ILE A 354 2.02 10.39 10.25
N ALA A 355 1.30 10.62 9.14
CA ALA A 355 1.50 9.90 7.88
C ALA A 355 2.82 10.25 7.18
N TRP A 356 3.56 11.27 7.64
CA TRP A 356 4.86 11.60 7.06
C TRP A 356 5.91 10.54 7.43
N PRO A 357 6.57 9.92 6.44
CA PRO A 357 7.51 8.83 6.70
C PRO A 357 8.78 9.34 7.42
N PRO A 358 9.15 8.75 8.57
CA PRO A 358 10.41 9.08 9.24
C PRO A 358 11.61 8.55 8.46
N HIS A 359 12.80 9.13 8.67
CA HIS A 359 14.03 8.70 8.00
C HIS A 359 14.36 7.21 8.22
N ARG A 360 13.97 6.67 9.37
CA ARG A 360 14.20 5.26 9.76
C ARG A 360 13.56 4.26 8.78
N ARG A 361 12.40 4.61 8.22
CA ARG A 361 11.60 3.77 7.30
C ARG A 361 11.90 3.99 5.82
N GLN A 362 13.00 4.67 5.50
CA GLN A 362 13.43 4.85 4.12
C GLN A 362 14.09 3.56 3.62
N LEU A 363 13.40 2.87 2.73
CA LEU A 363 13.89 1.71 2.00
C LEU A 363 14.36 2.13 0.59
N PRO A 364 15.25 1.36 -0.05
CA PRO A 364 15.72 1.65 -1.41
C PRO A 364 14.58 1.68 -2.44
N ARG A 365 13.50 0.94 -2.18
CA ARG A 365 12.27 0.88 -2.97
C ARG A 365 11.08 0.51 -2.08
N LEU A 366 9.87 0.57 -2.64
CA LEU A 366 8.67 0.07 -1.98
C LEU A 366 8.62 -1.45 -2.09
N ILE A 367 8.52 -2.15 -0.95
CA ILE A 367 8.50 -3.63 -0.91
C ILE A 367 7.04 -4.08 -1.02
N ILE A 368 6.59 -4.46 -2.21
CA ILE A 368 5.19 -4.89 -2.43
C ILE A 368 5.14 -6.38 -2.75
N THR A 369 6.14 -6.89 -3.48
CA THR A 369 6.17 -8.27 -3.94
C THR A 369 7.08 -9.13 -3.06
N ILE A 370 6.86 -10.44 -3.08
CA ILE A 370 7.77 -11.39 -2.41
C ILE A 370 9.19 -11.26 -2.99
N ALA A 371 9.31 -11.04 -4.30
CA ALA A 371 10.59 -10.77 -4.96
C ALA A 371 11.31 -9.55 -4.35
N ASP A 372 10.59 -8.46 -4.05
CA ASP A 372 11.20 -7.29 -3.42
C ASP A 372 11.82 -7.62 -2.05
N THR A 373 11.12 -8.45 -1.24
CA THR A 373 11.60 -8.91 0.07
C THR A 373 12.80 -9.83 -0.09
N ILE A 374 12.70 -10.87 -0.92
CA ILE A 374 13.76 -11.88 -1.11
C ILE A 374 15.01 -11.25 -1.70
N THR A 375 14.88 -10.29 -2.62
CA THR A 375 16.04 -9.55 -3.12
C THR A 375 16.87 -8.93 -1.98
N LEU A 376 16.25 -8.49 -0.88
CA LEU A 376 16.95 -7.91 0.27
C LEU A 376 17.55 -8.95 1.24
N CYS A 377 17.24 -10.23 1.09
CA CYS A 377 17.77 -11.27 1.97
C CYS A 377 18.33 -12.51 1.25
N HIS A 378 18.35 -12.56 -0.09
CA HIS A 378 18.76 -13.75 -0.85
C HIS A 378 20.19 -14.23 -0.52
N ALA A 379 21.11 -13.30 -0.24
CA ALA A 379 22.49 -13.59 0.15
C ALA A 379 22.72 -13.57 1.67
N SER A 380 21.64 -13.49 2.46
CA SER A 380 21.67 -13.38 3.93
C SER A 380 21.94 -14.71 4.61
N GLU A 381 22.52 -14.68 5.81
CA GLU A 381 22.64 -15.86 6.68
C GLU A 381 21.25 -16.49 6.98
N LEU A 382 20.19 -15.67 6.91
CA LEU A 382 18.80 -16.11 7.04
C LEU A 382 18.42 -17.23 6.07
N MET A 383 19.01 -17.25 4.87
CA MET A 383 18.69 -18.25 3.85
C MET A 383 19.37 -19.61 4.10
N VAL A 384 20.33 -19.65 5.01
CA VAL A 384 21.11 -20.85 5.38
C VAL A 384 20.79 -21.29 6.83
N ASP A 385 20.13 -20.43 7.59
CA ASP A 385 19.80 -20.66 9.00
C ASP A 385 18.87 -21.89 9.18
N PRO A 386 19.27 -22.89 9.99
CA PRO A 386 18.47 -24.08 10.30
C PRO A 386 17.09 -23.79 10.92
N ALA A 387 16.86 -22.59 11.46
CA ALA A 387 15.56 -22.18 11.96
C ALA A 387 14.48 -22.26 10.88
N PHE A 388 14.85 -21.91 9.64
CA PHE A 388 13.98 -21.87 8.47
C PHE A 388 13.94 -23.19 7.70
N ASP A 389 14.75 -24.18 8.08
CA ASP A 389 14.67 -25.54 7.55
C ASP A 389 13.46 -26.27 8.15
N LEU A 390 12.30 -26.07 7.52
CA LEU A 390 10.98 -26.53 7.96
C LEU A 390 10.23 -27.26 6.86
N GLN A 391 11.00 -27.99 6.06
CA GLN A 391 10.54 -28.55 4.81
C GLN A 391 9.93 -29.94 4.98
N ARG A 392 9.99 -30.53 6.19
CA ARG A 392 9.43 -31.86 6.50
C ARG A 392 7.91 -31.81 6.55
N LYS A 393 7.25 -32.95 6.31
CA LYS A 393 5.78 -33.05 6.31
C LYS A 393 5.13 -32.60 7.62
N GLU A 394 5.80 -32.85 8.75
CA GLU A 394 5.28 -32.58 10.10
C GLU A 394 5.53 -31.14 10.57
N ASP A 395 6.45 -30.40 9.92
CA ASP A 395 6.72 -29.04 10.37
C ASP A 395 5.48 -28.17 10.13
N THR A 396 5.24 -27.22 11.03
CA THR A 396 4.12 -26.29 10.95
C THR A 396 4.66 -24.90 11.13
N ARG A 397 3.86 -23.89 10.78
CA ARG A 397 4.24 -22.50 11.03
C ARG A 397 4.60 -22.24 12.51
N LYS A 398 3.92 -22.89 13.46
CA LYS A 398 4.25 -22.78 14.89
C LYS A 398 5.63 -23.33 15.22
N HIS A 399 6.06 -24.41 14.57
CA HIS A 399 7.42 -24.95 14.76
C HIS A 399 8.48 -23.92 14.37
N MET A 400 8.27 -23.16 13.29
CA MET A 400 9.13 -22.03 12.93
C MET A 400 9.19 -20.97 14.02
N GLU A 401 8.02 -20.53 14.48
CA GLU A 401 7.91 -19.49 15.50
C GLU A 401 8.68 -19.90 16.74
N TYR A 402 8.50 -21.14 17.23
CA TYR A 402 9.23 -21.65 18.39
C TYR A 402 10.75 -21.74 18.16
N LYS A 403 11.22 -22.19 16.99
CA LYS A 403 12.66 -22.21 16.69
C LYS A 403 13.26 -20.80 16.76
N LEU A 404 12.62 -19.83 16.11
CA LEU A 404 13.07 -18.43 16.11
C LEU A 404 13.00 -17.79 17.51
N PHE A 405 12.02 -18.19 18.33
CA PHE A 405 11.96 -17.76 19.73
C PHE A 405 13.07 -18.36 20.58
N LEU A 406 13.47 -19.61 20.34
CA LEU A 406 14.53 -20.29 21.09
C LEU A 406 15.94 -19.82 20.72
N GLU A 407 16.16 -19.41 19.48
CA GLU A 407 17.46 -18.90 19.01
C GLU A 407 17.77 -17.49 19.51
N GLU A 408 16.74 -16.74 19.94
CA GLU A 408 16.84 -15.37 20.46
C GLU A 408 17.62 -14.41 19.55
N HIS A 409 17.64 -14.71 18.25
CA HIS A 409 18.34 -13.91 17.25
C HIS A 409 17.70 -12.51 17.13
N LYS A 410 18.58 -11.52 17.02
CA LYS A 410 18.20 -10.14 16.72
C LYS A 410 18.41 -9.90 15.23
N TYR A 411 17.56 -9.09 14.60
CA TYR A 411 17.63 -8.82 13.16
C TYR A 411 17.89 -7.35 12.88
N PHE A 412 18.71 -7.08 11.86
CA PHE A 412 19.14 -5.72 11.51
C PHE A 412 19.21 -5.51 9.98
N VAL A 413 18.86 -4.31 9.52
CA VAL A 413 18.91 -3.85 8.13
C VAL A 413 20.20 -3.09 7.86
N TRP A 414 21.00 -3.61 6.94
CA TRP A 414 22.22 -3.02 6.42
C TRP A 414 21.89 -2.01 5.32
N LYS A 415 22.26 -0.73 5.51
CA LYS A 415 22.00 0.34 4.53
C LYS A 415 23.18 0.68 3.62
N VAL A 416 24.40 0.22 3.90
CA VAL A 416 25.59 0.68 3.14
C VAL A 416 26.63 -0.41 2.81
N SER A 417 26.84 -1.45 3.60
CA SER A 417 27.81 -2.50 3.22
C SER A 417 27.76 -3.70 4.16
N TRP A 418 27.00 -4.74 3.84
CA TRP A 418 27.13 -6.04 4.50
C TRP A 418 27.86 -7.01 3.59
N HIS A 419 28.74 -7.85 4.14
CA HIS A 419 29.36 -8.92 3.35
C HIS A 419 28.40 -10.12 3.35
N GLY A 420 27.91 -10.48 2.17
CA GLY A 420 27.07 -11.65 1.95
C GLY A 420 27.71 -12.95 2.44
N THR A 421 26.94 -14.04 2.42
CA THR A 421 27.53 -15.39 2.51
C THR A 421 28.57 -15.65 1.42
N ASP A 422 28.53 -14.87 0.34
CA ASP A 422 29.48 -14.83 -0.77
C ASP A 422 30.69 -13.90 -0.55
N GLY A 423 30.74 -13.20 0.59
CA GLY A 423 31.79 -12.23 0.91
C GLY A 423 31.71 -10.90 0.15
N LYS A 424 30.63 -10.64 -0.61
CA LYS A 424 30.46 -9.39 -1.38
C LYS A 424 29.64 -8.35 -0.64
N ARG A 425 29.92 -7.06 -0.85
CA ARG A 425 29.16 -5.96 -0.26
C ARG A 425 27.77 -5.83 -0.87
N ARG A 426 26.72 -5.94 -0.06
CA ARG A 426 25.32 -5.89 -0.49
C ARG A 426 24.43 -5.08 0.45
N LEU A 427 23.26 -4.70 -0.06
CA LEU A 427 22.17 -4.05 0.68
C LEU A 427 21.17 -5.13 1.11
N GLY A 428 20.73 -5.12 2.36
CA GLY A 428 19.81 -6.15 2.83
C GLY A 428 19.58 -6.16 4.32
N PHE A 429 19.03 -7.24 4.85
CA PHE A 429 18.95 -7.47 6.31
C PHE A 429 19.44 -8.87 6.68
N SER A 430 20.01 -8.99 7.87
CA SER A 430 20.61 -10.23 8.38
C SER A 430 20.49 -10.35 9.90
N ILE A 431 20.93 -11.50 10.42
CA ILE A 431 21.03 -11.79 11.84
C ILE A 431 22.17 -10.94 12.44
N SER A 432 21.90 -10.33 13.59
CA SER A 432 22.87 -9.59 14.39
C SER A 432 23.56 -10.56 15.34
N ARG A 433 24.76 -11.04 15.01
CA ARG A 433 25.61 -11.75 15.97
C ARG A 433 26.42 -10.78 16.81
N GLU A 434 26.31 -10.87 18.13
CA GLU A 434 27.39 -10.44 19.02
C GLU A 434 28.52 -11.46 18.88
N LEU A 435 29.68 -11.04 18.35
CA LEU A 435 30.87 -11.88 18.39
C LEU A 435 31.31 -12.02 19.86
N GLU A 436 31.36 -13.25 20.37
CA GLU A 436 32.03 -13.56 21.64
C GLU A 436 33.51 -13.16 21.53
N GLY A 437 33.84 -11.98 22.07
CA GLY A 437 35.20 -11.47 22.09
C GLY A 437 35.36 -10.07 21.52
N GLY A 438 34.67 -9.08 22.10
CA GLY A 438 35.12 -7.67 22.26
C GLY A 438 35.42 -6.79 21.03
N GLU A 439 35.75 -7.34 19.87
CA GLU A 439 36.01 -6.61 18.64
C GLU A 439 35.03 -7.08 17.58
N VAL A 440 33.95 -6.32 17.48
CA VAL A 440 33.12 -6.25 16.29
C VAL A 440 34.07 -5.95 15.13
N GLN A 441 34.15 -6.82 14.10
CA GLN A 441 34.64 -6.38 12.80
C GLN A 441 33.81 -5.16 12.43
N SER A 442 34.42 -3.98 12.53
CA SER A 442 33.76 -2.70 12.52
C SER A 442 33.14 -2.42 11.16
N VAL A 443 31.95 -2.95 10.93
CA VAL A 443 31.11 -2.47 9.84
C VAL A 443 30.41 -1.23 10.35
N GLU A 444 31.10 -0.11 10.18
CA GLU A 444 30.69 1.19 10.66
C GLU A 444 29.31 1.55 10.05
N TRP A 445 28.31 1.76 10.91
CA TRP A 445 27.07 2.39 10.47
C TRP A 445 27.41 3.82 10.06
N ILE A 446 27.54 4.08 8.77
CA ILE A 446 27.77 5.43 8.26
C ILE A 446 26.41 6.14 8.24
N ASP A 447 26.30 7.26 8.98
CA ASP A 447 25.10 8.09 8.92
C ASP A 447 24.86 8.50 7.45
N PRO A 448 23.67 8.28 6.88
CA PRO A 448 23.34 8.72 5.53
C PRO A 448 23.62 10.21 5.26
N LYS A 449 23.74 11.05 6.31
CA LYS A 449 24.16 12.45 6.22
C LYS A 449 25.67 12.64 6.11
N GLN A 450 26.48 11.75 6.70
CA GLN A 450 27.94 11.78 6.64
C GLN A 450 28.45 11.42 5.24
N VAL A 451 27.81 10.47 4.55
CA VAL A 451 28.10 10.13 3.14
C VAL A 451 28.04 11.37 2.23
N ASN A 452 27.08 12.27 2.48
CA ASN A 452 26.92 13.50 1.69
C ASN A 452 27.99 14.57 2.01
N GLN A 453 28.62 14.53 3.18
CA GLN A 453 29.66 15.49 3.58
C GLN A 453 31.05 15.10 3.06
N THR A 454 31.40 13.81 3.09
CA THR A 454 32.65 13.30 2.49
C THR A 454 32.69 13.55 0.98
N GLN A 455 31.55 13.53 0.28
CA GLN A 455 31.47 13.88 -1.14
C GLN A 455 31.77 15.36 -1.44
N LYS A 456 31.32 16.32 -0.61
CA LYS A 456 31.69 17.74 -0.79
C LYS A 456 33.19 17.97 -0.62
N GLY A 457 33.85 17.22 0.26
CA GLY A 457 35.30 17.22 0.43
C GLY A 457 36.04 16.61 -0.77
N ALA A 458 35.57 15.47 -1.28
CA ALA A 458 36.20 14.77 -2.41
C ALA A 458 36.05 15.53 -3.75
N VAL A 459 34.90 16.16 -4.01
CA VAL A 459 34.68 17.02 -5.19
C VAL A 459 35.50 18.32 -5.10
N GLY A 460 35.66 18.86 -3.89
CA GLY A 460 36.55 20.01 -3.62
C GLY A 460 38.04 19.68 -3.80
N CYS A 461 38.46 18.44 -3.50
CA CYS A 461 39.85 18.01 -3.66
C CYS A 461 40.19 17.68 -5.13
N ARG A 462 39.25 17.08 -5.88
CA ARG A 462 39.41 16.78 -7.32
C ARG A 462 39.47 18.05 -8.18
N SER A 463 38.70 19.08 -7.83
CA SER A 463 38.73 20.39 -8.50
C SER A 463 40.01 21.21 -8.19
N ARG A 464 40.62 21.05 -7.02
CA ARG A 464 41.93 21.66 -6.70
C ARG A 464 43.11 20.96 -7.38
N GLN A 465 43.02 19.65 -7.65
CA GLN A 465 44.06 18.94 -8.40
C GLN A 465 44.00 19.20 -9.91
N LEU A 466 42.81 19.41 -10.48
CA LEU A 466 42.65 19.81 -11.88
C LEU A 466 43.16 21.24 -12.15
N LYS A 467 42.95 22.19 -11.21
CA LYS A 467 43.50 23.56 -11.33
C LYS A 467 45.01 23.70 -11.10
N ARG A 468 45.72 22.62 -10.71
CA ARG A 468 47.19 22.63 -10.54
C ARG A 468 47.92 22.00 -11.73
N LYS A 469 47.19 21.58 -12.76
CA LYS A 469 47.71 20.98 -14.00
C LYS A 469 47.39 21.80 -15.25
N GLU A 470 46.95 23.05 -15.10
CA GLU A 470 46.86 24.04 -16.18
C GLU A 470 47.86 25.17 -15.95
#